data_AF-A0A2R8AXX9-F1
#
_entry.id   AF-A0A2R8AXX9-F1
#
_cell.length_a   1.000
_cell.length_b   1.000
_cell.length_c   1.000
_cell.angle_alpha   90.00
_cell.angle_beta   90.00
_cell.angle_gamma   90.00
#
_symmetry.space_group_name_H-M   'P 1'
#
loop_
_entity.id
_entity.type
_entity.pdbx_description
1 polymer ?
#
loop_
_entity_poly.entity_id
_entity_poly.type
_entity_poly.pdbx_seq_one_letter_code
_entity_poly.pdbx_strand_id
1 'polypeptide(L)'
;MLVMKAQLAHELSREQRAQKKNEAQRALEAVWTLFSDFEYLANIQINLNEQFTRAANEGHADFEPWQKVLGIIHSDYQQAIVSVSQISFLIDAKKAPLLSEVKYVQSRVLNLSEAVVAYNSLRSDLLSYMEQKQSKGEVIEGNLVQAGFDPKDEFIISAKAGAAQSVLGTILEFLETDVDVCWKVMISLKQAAEDYFGDDFPSFKMERAGKC
;
A
#
# COMPACT_ATOMS: atom_id res chain seq x y z
N MET A 1 14.67 -46.77 -33.99
CA MET A 1 13.35 -46.18 -33.68
C MET A 1 13.08 -46.05 -32.17
N LEU A 2 13.41 -47.05 -31.34
CA LEU A 2 13.25 -46.97 -29.87
C LEU A 2 14.14 -45.91 -29.18
N VAL A 3 15.40 -45.74 -29.62
CA VAL A 3 16.34 -44.75 -29.06
C VAL A 3 15.85 -43.30 -29.27
N MET A 4 15.27 -43.03 -30.43
CA MET A 4 14.77 -41.70 -30.81
C MET A 4 13.52 -41.30 -30.00
N LYS A 5 12.67 -42.27 -29.62
CA LYS A 5 11.51 -42.03 -28.74
C LYS A 5 11.93 -41.73 -27.30
N ALA A 6 12.96 -42.41 -26.80
CA ALA A 6 13.49 -42.16 -25.45
C ALA A 6 14.18 -40.80 -25.34
N GLN A 7 14.94 -40.38 -26.36
CA GLN A 7 15.53 -39.04 -26.43
C GLN A 7 14.46 -37.95 -26.47
N LEU A 8 13.45 -38.08 -27.32
CA LEU A 8 12.35 -37.12 -27.41
C LEU A 8 11.55 -37.03 -26.09
N ALA A 9 11.28 -38.15 -25.43
CA ALA A 9 10.59 -38.15 -24.14
C ALA A 9 11.40 -37.45 -23.03
N HIS A 10 12.72 -37.62 -23.05
CA HIS A 10 13.61 -36.96 -22.11
C HIS A 10 13.76 -35.45 -22.39
N GLU A 11 13.79 -35.03 -23.66
CA GLU A 11 13.76 -33.62 -24.06
C GLU A 11 12.44 -32.95 -23.64
N LEU A 12 11.29 -33.56 -23.93
CA LEU A 12 9.98 -33.07 -23.50
C LEU A 12 9.89 -32.94 -21.97
N SER A 13 10.39 -33.93 -21.23
CA SER A 13 10.42 -33.88 -19.77
C SER A 13 11.28 -32.74 -19.24
N ARG A 14 12.42 -32.45 -19.89
CA ARG A 14 13.29 -31.32 -19.53
C ARG A 14 12.62 -29.98 -19.81
N GLU A 15 11.99 -29.83 -20.96
CA GLU A 15 11.27 -28.60 -21.32
C GLU A 15 10.11 -28.32 -20.37
N GLN A 16 9.28 -29.33 -20.08
CA GLN A 16 8.18 -29.20 -19.11
C GLN A 16 8.67 -28.79 -17.73
N ARG A 17 9.78 -29.37 -17.25
CA ARG A 17 10.36 -29.00 -15.95
C ARG A 17 10.91 -27.58 -15.95
N ALA A 18 11.57 -27.15 -17.02
CA ALA A 18 12.06 -25.78 -17.16
C ALA A 18 10.90 -24.78 -17.19
N GLN A 19 9.82 -25.10 -17.92
CA GLN A 19 8.62 -24.28 -17.98
C GLN A 19 7.96 -24.15 -16.59
N LYS A 20 7.77 -25.26 -15.88
CA LYS A 20 7.18 -25.25 -14.54
C LYS A 20 7.97 -24.40 -13.54
N LYS A 21 9.31 -24.46 -13.60
CA LYS A 21 10.19 -23.60 -12.78
C LYS A 21 10.03 -22.12 -13.11
N ASN A 22 9.94 -21.78 -14.39
CA ASN A 22 9.71 -20.40 -14.81
C ASN A 22 8.35 -19.88 -14.32
N GLU A 23 7.31 -20.71 -14.36
CA GLU A 23 5.98 -20.36 -13.83
C GLU A 23 6.01 -20.18 -12.31
N ALA A 24 6.72 -21.05 -11.57
CA ALA A 24 6.91 -20.91 -10.13
C ALA A 24 7.65 -19.61 -9.75
N GLN A 25 8.68 -19.24 -10.52
CA GLN A 25 9.38 -17.96 -10.35
C GLN A 25 8.44 -16.77 -10.56
N ARG A 26 7.61 -16.79 -11.61
CA ARG A 26 6.64 -15.71 -11.85
C ARG A 26 5.59 -15.61 -10.75
N ALA A 27 5.13 -16.75 -10.21
CA ALA A 27 4.22 -16.76 -9.07
C ALA A 27 4.89 -16.15 -7.83
N LEU A 28 6.18 -16.44 -7.61
CA LEU A 28 6.97 -15.84 -6.54
C LEU A 28 7.08 -14.31 -6.70
N GLU A 29 7.31 -13.81 -7.91
CA GLU A 29 7.32 -12.37 -8.20
C GLU A 29 5.98 -11.70 -7.89
N ALA A 30 4.85 -12.37 -8.16
CA ALA A 30 3.54 -11.86 -7.78
C ALA A 30 3.36 -11.79 -6.25
N VAL A 31 3.84 -12.79 -5.52
CA VAL A 31 3.79 -12.81 -4.05
C VAL A 31 4.65 -11.67 -3.48
N TRP A 32 5.85 -11.43 -4.00
CA TRP A 32 6.69 -10.31 -3.58
C TRP A 32 6.10 -8.95 -3.93
N THR A 33 5.46 -8.82 -5.10
CA THR A 33 4.73 -7.60 -5.46
C THR A 33 3.65 -7.28 -4.42
N LEU A 34 2.83 -8.26 -4.04
CA LEU A 34 1.79 -8.07 -3.03
C LEU A 34 2.36 -7.86 -1.62
N PHE A 35 3.53 -8.41 -1.32
CA PHE A 35 4.23 -8.14 -0.07
C PHE A 35 4.68 -6.69 0.01
N SER A 36 5.26 -6.14 -1.07
CA SER A 36 5.62 -4.73 -1.14
C SER A 36 4.38 -3.81 -1.04
N ASP A 37 3.26 -4.19 -1.68
CA ASP A 37 1.97 -3.52 -1.53
C ASP A 37 1.54 -3.51 -0.04
N PHE A 38 1.63 -4.67 0.64
CA PHE A 38 1.29 -4.78 2.07
C PHE A 38 2.19 -3.91 2.96
N GLU A 39 3.52 -3.97 2.77
CA GLU A 39 4.48 -3.17 3.54
C GLU A 39 4.23 -1.67 3.36
N TYR A 40 3.91 -1.25 2.14
CA TYR A 40 3.52 0.13 1.85
C TYR A 40 2.32 0.58 2.69
N LEU A 41 1.23 -0.19 2.69
CA LEU A 41 0.04 0.12 3.48
C LEU A 41 0.34 0.12 4.99
N ALA A 42 1.07 -0.88 5.47
CA ALA A 42 1.42 -1.01 6.88
C ALA A 42 2.29 0.16 7.36
N ASN A 43 3.26 0.59 6.56
CA ASN A 43 4.12 1.73 6.89
C ASN A 43 3.33 3.05 6.98
N ILE A 44 2.37 3.27 6.08
CA ILE A 44 1.47 4.43 6.18
C ILE A 44 0.66 4.37 7.49
N GLN A 45 0.08 3.22 7.80
CA GLN A 45 -0.71 3.05 9.02
C GLN A 45 0.12 3.31 10.29
N ILE A 46 1.34 2.77 10.35
CA ILE A 46 2.27 3.01 11.46
C ILE A 46 2.60 4.50 11.56
N ASN A 47 2.98 5.14 10.46
CA ASN A 47 3.32 6.56 10.43
C ASN A 47 2.18 7.46 10.90
N LEU A 48 0.93 7.18 10.48
CA LEU A 48 -0.24 7.92 10.94
C LEU A 48 -0.49 7.71 12.44
N ASN A 49 -0.45 6.47 12.92
CA ASN A 49 -0.64 6.15 14.33
C ASN A 49 0.40 6.83 15.22
N GLU A 50 1.66 6.88 14.79
CA GLU A 50 2.73 7.59 15.48
C GLU A 50 2.45 9.10 15.57
N GLN A 51 1.97 9.72 14.50
CA GLN A 51 1.62 11.15 14.49
C GLN A 51 0.43 11.46 15.41
N PHE A 52 -0.62 10.63 15.40
CA PHE A 52 -1.74 10.78 16.35
C PHE A 52 -1.29 10.60 17.80
N THR A 53 -0.46 9.59 18.07
CA THR A 53 0.08 9.32 19.41
C THR A 53 0.96 10.47 19.90
N ARG A 54 1.82 11.00 19.03
CA ARG A 54 2.66 12.17 19.31
C ARG A 54 1.82 13.39 19.64
N ALA A 55 0.81 13.70 18.83
CA ALA A 55 -0.08 14.83 19.09
C ALA A 55 -0.81 14.68 20.44
N ALA A 56 -1.26 13.46 20.79
CA ALA A 56 -1.85 13.21 22.11
C ALA A 56 -0.84 13.46 23.25
N ASN A 57 0.40 12.98 23.12
CA ASN A 57 1.45 13.15 24.13
C ASN A 57 1.89 14.62 24.29
N GLU A 58 1.78 15.43 23.24
CA GLU A 58 2.11 16.86 23.25
C GLU A 58 0.93 17.74 23.73
N GLY A 59 -0.20 17.14 24.13
CA GLY A 59 -1.37 17.88 24.61
C GLY A 59 -2.26 18.43 23.48
N HIS A 60 -2.10 17.92 22.26
CA HIS A 60 -2.85 18.28 21.06
C HIS A 60 -3.90 17.20 20.69
N ALA A 61 -4.35 16.42 21.68
CA ALA A 61 -5.33 15.35 21.49
C ALA A 61 -6.67 15.86 20.93
N ASP A 62 -7.07 17.09 21.27
CA ASP A 62 -8.34 17.70 20.85
C ASP A 62 -8.26 18.39 19.49
N PHE A 63 -7.10 18.41 18.83
CA PHE A 63 -6.95 19.04 17.52
C PHE A 63 -7.65 18.26 16.42
N GLU A 64 -7.96 18.93 15.32
CA GLU A 64 -8.49 18.25 14.14
C GLU A 64 -7.43 17.29 13.55
N PRO A 65 -7.83 16.13 13.02
CA PRO A 65 -6.93 15.18 12.36
C PRO A 65 -5.94 15.82 11.37
N TRP A 66 -6.38 16.75 10.53
CA TRP A 66 -5.52 17.43 9.57
C TRP A 66 -4.41 18.27 10.23
N GLN A 67 -4.59 18.71 11.47
CA GLN A 67 -3.60 19.46 12.25
C GLN A 67 -2.60 18.53 12.93
N LYS A 68 -3.02 17.32 13.29
CA LYS A 68 -2.18 16.31 13.95
C LYS A 68 -1.21 15.64 12.97
N VAL A 69 -1.63 15.52 11.71
CA VAL A 69 -0.85 14.88 10.65
C VAL A 69 -0.07 15.93 9.86
N LEU A 70 1.26 15.89 9.97
CA LEU A 70 2.20 16.82 9.33
C LEU A 70 2.48 16.49 7.86
N GLY A 71 2.32 15.22 7.50
CA GLY A 71 2.59 14.70 6.18
C GLY A 71 2.69 13.18 6.26
N ILE A 72 2.21 12.49 5.25
CA ILE A 72 2.31 11.03 5.19
C ILE A 72 3.61 10.70 4.50
N ILE A 73 4.58 10.24 5.29
CA ILE A 73 5.87 9.78 4.77
C ILE A 73 5.68 8.34 4.31
N HIS A 74 5.91 8.11 3.03
CA HIS A 74 6.06 6.77 2.49
C HIS A 74 7.44 6.67 1.81
N SER A 75 8.02 5.46 1.80
CA SER A 75 9.22 5.18 1.01
C SER A 75 8.97 5.46 -0.47
N ASP A 76 10.04 5.54 -1.29
CA ASP A 76 9.97 5.59 -2.76
C ASP A 76 9.34 4.30 -3.32
N TYR A 77 8.03 4.15 -3.10
CA TYR A 77 7.26 3.01 -3.46
C TYR A 77 6.97 3.07 -4.96
N GLN A 78 7.68 2.25 -5.72
CA GLN A 78 7.36 2.04 -7.12
C GLN A 78 6.33 0.91 -7.21
N GLN A 79 5.07 1.30 -7.38
CA GLN A 79 3.99 0.33 -7.47
C GLN A 79 4.20 -0.60 -8.67
N ALA A 80 4.40 -1.88 -8.39
CA ALA A 80 4.46 -2.92 -9.39
C ALA A 80 3.07 -3.56 -9.57
N ILE A 81 2.71 -3.88 -10.81
CA ILE A 81 1.43 -4.52 -11.13
C ILE A 81 1.66 -6.02 -11.33
N VAL A 82 0.87 -6.84 -10.65
CA VAL A 82 0.85 -8.29 -10.88
C VAL A 82 0.22 -8.54 -12.25
N SER A 83 1.04 -9.04 -13.16
CA SER A 83 0.63 -9.39 -14.51
C SER A 83 -0.16 -10.70 -14.52
N VAL A 84 -1.01 -10.89 -15.54
CA VAL A 84 -1.82 -12.12 -15.69
C VAL A 84 -0.93 -13.35 -15.82
N SER A 85 0.22 -13.23 -16.50
CA SER A 85 1.18 -14.34 -16.67
C SER A 85 1.87 -14.77 -15.37
N GLN A 86 1.85 -13.95 -14.33
CA GLN A 86 2.38 -14.31 -13.01
C GLN A 86 1.38 -15.09 -12.16
N ILE A 87 0.08 -14.97 -12.45
CA ILE A 87 -1.00 -15.59 -11.68
C ILE A 87 -1.86 -16.56 -12.50
N SER A 88 -1.49 -16.83 -13.76
CA SER A 88 -2.26 -17.72 -14.65
C SER A 88 -2.37 -19.15 -14.13
N PHE A 89 -1.39 -19.60 -13.34
CA PHE A 89 -1.41 -20.92 -12.69
C PHE A 89 -2.64 -21.12 -11.78
N LEU A 90 -3.25 -20.03 -11.27
CA LEU A 90 -4.45 -20.10 -10.45
C LEU A 90 -5.65 -20.70 -11.20
N ILE A 91 -5.66 -20.63 -12.53
CA ILE A 91 -6.69 -21.26 -13.37
C ILE A 91 -6.58 -22.78 -13.24
N ASP A 92 -5.37 -23.32 -13.48
CA ASP A 92 -5.09 -24.76 -13.40
C ASP A 92 -5.19 -25.29 -11.97
N ALA A 93 -4.80 -24.46 -10.98
CA ALA A 93 -4.96 -24.74 -9.56
C ALA A 93 -6.42 -24.68 -9.06
N LYS A 94 -7.39 -24.31 -9.92
CA LYS A 94 -8.81 -24.10 -9.57
C LYS A 94 -9.03 -23.07 -8.44
N LYS A 95 -8.21 -22.03 -8.42
CA LYS A 95 -8.25 -20.90 -7.49
C LYS A 95 -8.63 -19.59 -8.18
N ALA A 96 -9.47 -19.66 -9.22
CA ALA A 96 -9.88 -18.49 -10.00
C ALA A 96 -10.41 -17.29 -9.20
N PRO A 97 -11.17 -17.45 -8.09
CA PRO A 97 -11.59 -16.30 -7.27
C PRO A 97 -10.43 -15.43 -6.76
N LEU A 98 -9.28 -16.05 -6.48
CA LEU A 98 -8.09 -15.36 -6.00
C LEU A 98 -7.50 -14.41 -7.05
N LEU A 99 -7.76 -14.62 -8.35
CA LEU A 99 -7.38 -13.67 -9.41
C LEU A 99 -8.06 -12.30 -9.20
N SER A 100 -9.35 -12.32 -8.88
CA SER A 100 -10.14 -11.12 -8.64
C SER A 100 -9.72 -10.42 -7.35
N GLU A 101 -9.43 -11.19 -6.30
CA GLU A 101 -8.94 -10.66 -5.03
C GLU A 101 -7.58 -9.97 -5.17
N VAL A 102 -6.64 -10.57 -5.92
CA VAL A 102 -5.34 -9.94 -6.22
C VAL A 102 -5.55 -8.61 -6.94
N LYS A 103 -6.38 -8.58 -7.99
CA LYS A 103 -6.66 -7.34 -8.72
C LYS A 103 -7.35 -6.28 -7.86
N TYR A 104 -8.25 -6.69 -6.98
CA TYR A 104 -8.92 -5.81 -6.05
C TYR A 104 -7.91 -5.14 -5.12
N VAL A 105 -7.03 -5.91 -4.48
CA VAL A 105 -5.98 -5.37 -3.60
C VAL A 105 -5.10 -4.36 -4.33
N GLN A 106 -4.63 -4.69 -5.54
CA GLN A 106 -3.78 -3.76 -6.31
C GLN A 106 -4.49 -2.43 -6.63
N SER A 107 -5.78 -2.48 -6.95
CA SER A 107 -6.56 -1.26 -7.18
C SER A 107 -6.74 -0.44 -5.91
N ARG A 108 -6.94 -1.10 -4.75
CA ARG A 108 -7.06 -0.41 -3.46
C ARG A 108 -5.76 0.30 -3.08
N VAL A 109 -4.62 -0.37 -3.25
CA VAL A 109 -3.30 0.20 -2.99
C VAL A 109 -3.02 1.39 -3.90
N LEU A 110 -3.36 1.29 -5.20
CA LEU A 110 -3.23 2.42 -6.14
C LEU A 110 -4.05 3.62 -5.67
N ASN A 111 -5.33 3.42 -5.37
CA ASN A 111 -6.22 4.49 -4.93
C ASN A 111 -5.74 5.14 -3.62
N LEU A 112 -5.22 4.34 -2.68
CA LEU A 112 -4.66 4.88 -1.44
C LEU A 112 -3.40 5.70 -1.71
N SER A 113 -2.52 5.24 -2.59
CA SER A 113 -1.31 5.96 -2.98
C SER A 113 -1.64 7.33 -3.59
N GLU A 114 -2.63 7.37 -4.49
CA GLU A 114 -3.12 8.63 -5.07
C GLU A 114 -3.73 9.56 -4.00
N ALA A 115 -4.50 9.00 -3.06
CA ALA A 115 -5.07 9.76 -1.95
C ALA A 115 -4.00 10.37 -1.04
N VAL A 116 -2.93 9.62 -0.75
CA VAL A 116 -1.77 10.09 0.02
C VAL A 116 -1.07 11.26 -0.68
N VAL A 117 -0.84 11.15 -1.99
CA VAL A 117 -0.27 12.25 -2.79
C VAL A 117 -1.19 13.48 -2.77
N ALA A 118 -2.49 13.28 -2.94
CA ALA A 118 -3.48 14.37 -2.90
C ALA A 118 -3.52 15.06 -1.53
N TYR A 119 -3.49 14.30 -0.43
CA TYR A 119 -3.43 14.82 0.93
C TYR A 119 -2.18 15.68 1.16
N ASN A 120 -1.00 15.15 0.82
CA ASN A 120 0.26 15.86 1.00
C ASN A 120 0.30 17.15 0.17
N SER A 121 -0.24 17.12 -1.05
CA SER A 121 -0.38 18.31 -1.90
C SER A 121 -1.31 19.37 -1.29
N LEU A 122 -2.53 18.98 -0.90
CA LEU A 122 -3.50 19.88 -0.25
C LEU A 122 -2.95 20.48 1.04
N ARG A 123 -2.23 19.69 1.81
CA ARG A 123 -1.59 20.15 3.04
C ARG A 123 -0.49 21.16 2.77
N SER A 124 0.40 20.90 1.80
CA SER A 124 1.44 21.84 1.38
C SER A 124 0.85 23.17 0.91
N ASP A 125 -0.22 23.11 0.11
CA ASP A 125 -0.95 24.30 -0.37
C ASP A 125 -1.60 25.09 0.77
N LEU A 126 -2.16 24.40 1.76
CA LEU A 126 -2.74 25.02 2.95
C LEU A 126 -1.68 25.76 3.77
N LEU A 127 -0.56 25.10 4.07
CA LEU A 127 0.54 25.70 4.83
C LEU A 127 1.12 26.92 4.11
N SER A 128 1.38 26.78 2.79
CA SER A 128 1.85 27.89 1.96
C SER A 128 0.89 29.07 1.95
N TYR A 129 -0.43 28.81 1.93
CA TYR A 129 -1.44 29.86 2.00
C TYR A 129 -1.44 30.57 3.35
N MET A 130 -1.39 29.80 4.45
CA MET A 130 -1.37 30.33 5.80
C MET A 130 -0.14 31.21 6.04
N GLU A 131 1.05 30.77 5.61
CA GLU A 131 2.30 31.53 5.70
C GLU A 131 2.23 32.85 4.93
N GLN A 132 1.70 32.85 3.70
CA GLN A 132 1.57 34.07 2.88
C GLN A 132 0.59 35.10 3.47
N LYS A 133 -0.42 34.65 4.21
CA LYS A 133 -1.49 35.49 4.76
C LYS A 133 -1.32 35.84 6.24
N GLN A 134 -0.25 35.36 6.86
CA GLN A 134 0.04 35.63 8.26
C GLN A 134 0.48 37.10 8.41
N SER A 135 -0.47 37.97 8.74
CA SER A 135 -0.21 39.40 8.82
C SER A 135 0.50 39.80 10.13
N LYS A 136 0.34 39.05 11.24
CA LYS A 136 0.98 39.30 12.56
C LYS A 136 1.09 38.07 13.51
N GLY A 137 1.17 36.84 13.01
CA GLY A 137 1.31 35.65 13.86
C GLY A 137 2.71 35.07 13.82
N GLU A 138 3.22 34.55 14.94
CA GLU A 138 4.37 33.63 14.94
C GLU A 138 3.86 32.23 14.56
N VAL A 139 4.49 31.56 13.61
CA VAL A 139 4.34 30.11 13.43
C VAL A 139 5.10 29.45 14.57
N ILE A 140 4.41 28.95 15.58
CA ILE A 140 5.04 28.10 16.58
C ILE A 140 5.08 26.69 15.99
N GLU A 141 6.29 26.25 15.67
CA GLU A 141 6.71 24.92 15.17
C GLU A 141 5.57 23.98 14.73
N GLY A 142 5.27 23.97 13.43
CA GLY A 142 4.57 22.87 12.75
C GLY A 142 3.08 22.69 13.03
N ASN A 143 2.57 23.18 14.17
CA ASN A 143 1.25 22.81 14.69
C ASN A 143 0.36 23.99 15.09
N LEU A 144 0.91 25.20 15.26
CA LEU A 144 0.17 26.32 15.84
C LEU A 144 0.20 27.55 14.93
N VAL A 145 -0.96 27.85 14.35
CA VAL A 145 -1.24 29.16 13.78
C VAL A 145 -2.50 29.71 14.48
N GLN A 146 -2.30 30.29 15.67
CA GLN A 146 -3.23 31.34 16.15
C GLN A 146 -2.83 32.65 15.44
N ALA A 147 -3.12 32.74 14.14
CA ALA A 147 -3.03 34.01 13.45
C ALA A 147 -4.42 34.64 13.41
N GLY A 148 -4.50 35.92 13.74
CA GLY A 148 -5.64 36.73 13.36
C GLY A 148 -5.59 36.88 11.84
N PHE A 149 -6.36 36.07 11.13
CA PHE A 149 -6.53 36.20 9.69
C PHE A 149 -7.69 37.15 9.40
N ASP A 150 -7.67 37.79 8.22
CA ASP A 150 -8.86 38.49 7.77
C ASP A 150 -9.99 37.48 7.54
N PRO A 151 -11.28 37.82 7.78
CA PRO A 151 -12.40 36.88 7.68
C PRO A 151 -12.51 36.15 6.32
N LYS A 152 -12.02 36.78 5.24
CA LYS A 152 -11.97 36.17 3.91
C LYS A 152 -10.89 35.08 3.81
N ASP A 153 -9.75 35.29 4.48
CA ASP A 153 -8.66 34.32 4.52
C ASP A 153 -9.01 33.16 5.46
N GLU A 154 -9.69 33.42 6.59
CA GLU A 154 -10.22 32.38 7.47
C GLU A 154 -11.15 31.41 6.72
N PHE A 155 -12.04 31.95 5.89
CA PHE A 155 -12.94 31.13 5.07
C PHE A 155 -12.17 30.23 4.10
N ILE A 156 -11.14 30.75 3.43
CA ILE A 156 -10.33 29.98 2.47
C ILE A 156 -9.50 28.90 3.20
N ILE A 157 -8.91 29.24 4.35
CA ILE A 157 -8.17 28.31 5.21
C ILE A 157 -9.09 27.17 5.65
N SER A 158 -10.29 27.49 6.14
CA SER A 158 -11.28 26.50 6.54
C SER A 158 -11.69 25.57 5.40
N ALA A 159 -11.91 26.11 4.20
CA ALA A 159 -12.23 25.30 3.02
C ALA A 159 -11.09 24.35 2.63
N LYS A 160 -9.85 24.83 2.62
CA LYS A 160 -8.65 24.02 2.32
C LYS A 160 -8.41 22.95 3.39
N ALA A 161 -8.55 23.29 4.67
CA ALA A 161 -8.46 22.37 5.78
C ALA A 161 -9.55 21.27 5.68
N GLY A 162 -10.78 21.65 5.33
CA GLY A 162 -11.87 20.70 5.10
C GLY A 162 -11.57 19.69 3.98
N ALA A 163 -10.96 20.14 2.88
CA ALA A 163 -10.54 19.26 1.80
C ALA A 163 -9.43 18.28 2.26
N ALA A 164 -8.41 18.77 2.96
CA ALA A 164 -7.34 17.93 3.50
C ALA A 164 -7.87 16.91 4.52
N GLN A 165 -8.74 17.35 5.44
CA GLN A 165 -9.43 16.49 6.41
C GLN A 165 -10.25 15.39 5.71
N SER A 166 -11.01 15.75 4.66
CA SER A 166 -11.82 14.78 3.93
C SER A 166 -10.97 13.69 3.27
N VAL A 167 -9.84 14.06 2.64
CA VAL A 167 -8.94 13.07 2.03
C VAL A 167 -8.28 12.22 3.10
N LEU A 168 -7.84 12.81 4.22
CA LEU A 168 -7.26 12.08 5.34
C LEU A 168 -8.26 11.08 5.96
N GLY A 169 -9.54 11.46 6.07
CA GLY A 169 -10.60 10.55 6.52
C GLY A 169 -10.70 9.31 5.62
N THR A 170 -10.75 9.49 4.30
CA THR A 170 -10.75 8.38 3.33
C THR A 170 -9.52 7.48 3.48
N ILE A 171 -8.33 8.07 3.69
CA ILE A 171 -7.08 7.31 3.90
C ILE A 171 -7.20 6.43 5.15
N LEU A 172 -7.69 6.97 6.26
CA LEU A 172 -7.85 6.25 7.52
C LEU A 172 -8.87 5.10 7.38
N GLU A 173 -10.02 5.36 6.75
CA GLU A 173 -11.05 4.34 6.49
C GLU A 173 -10.52 3.18 5.64
N PHE A 174 -9.70 3.48 4.63
CA PHE A 174 -9.10 2.46 3.78
C PHE A 174 -8.08 1.63 4.55
N LEU A 175 -7.19 2.27 5.31
CA LEU A 175 -6.16 1.57 6.09
C LEU A 175 -6.73 0.65 7.18
N GLU A 176 -7.91 0.95 7.72
CA GLU A 176 -8.58 0.11 8.73
C GLU A 176 -8.84 -1.32 8.22
N THR A 177 -9.08 -1.47 6.92
CA THR A 177 -9.46 -2.76 6.32
C THR A 177 -8.45 -3.28 5.32
N ASP A 178 -7.83 -2.41 4.52
CA ASP A 178 -7.02 -2.82 3.37
C ASP A 178 -5.71 -3.50 3.78
N VAL A 179 -5.11 -3.13 4.92
CA VAL A 179 -3.90 -3.78 5.45
C VAL A 179 -4.15 -5.28 5.69
N ASP A 180 -5.26 -5.60 6.36
CA ASP A 180 -5.65 -6.97 6.68
C ASP A 180 -6.09 -7.76 5.45
N VAL A 181 -6.82 -7.12 4.53
CA VAL A 181 -7.25 -7.74 3.27
C VAL A 181 -6.03 -8.05 2.40
N CYS A 182 -5.10 -7.10 2.24
CA CYS A 182 -3.87 -7.29 1.48
C CYS A 182 -3.05 -8.46 2.03
N TRP A 183 -2.87 -8.52 3.35
CA TRP A 183 -2.19 -9.64 4.02
C TRP A 183 -2.85 -10.99 3.72
N LYS A 184 -4.17 -11.09 3.87
CA LYS A 184 -4.93 -12.34 3.63
C LYS A 184 -4.80 -12.81 2.18
N VAL A 185 -4.92 -11.92 1.22
CA VAL A 185 -4.82 -12.23 -0.21
C VAL A 185 -3.40 -12.67 -0.57
N MET A 186 -2.38 -11.96 -0.08
CA MET A 186 -0.99 -12.33 -0.29
C MET A 186 -0.66 -13.72 0.27
N ILE A 187 -1.08 -14.02 1.51
CA ILE A 187 -0.89 -15.35 2.11
C ILE A 187 -1.64 -16.43 1.35
N SER A 188 -2.86 -16.13 0.88
CA SER A 188 -3.65 -17.07 0.07
C SER A 188 -2.99 -17.35 -1.29
N LEU A 189 -2.36 -16.34 -1.91
CA LEU A 189 -1.60 -16.49 -3.14
C LEU A 189 -0.34 -17.33 -2.93
N LYS A 190 0.40 -17.05 -1.85
CA LYS A 190 1.57 -17.83 -1.47
C LYS A 190 1.19 -19.31 -1.26
N GLN A 191 0.15 -19.58 -0.49
CA GLN A 191 -0.30 -20.95 -0.22
C GLN A 191 -0.73 -21.66 -1.52
N ALA A 192 -1.47 -20.97 -2.40
CA ALA A 192 -1.87 -21.54 -3.68
C ALA A 192 -0.65 -21.87 -4.56
N ALA A 193 0.41 -21.05 -4.53
CA ALA A 193 1.64 -21.31 -5.25
C ALA A 193 2.42 -22.50 -4.65
N GLU A 194 2.54 -22.57 -3.32
CA GLU A 194 3.17 -23.70 -2.62
C GLU A 194 2.46 -25.03 -2.93
N ASP A 195 1.12 -25.04 -2.86
CA ASP A 195 0.31 -26.23 -3.14
C ASP A 195 0.45 -26.70 -4.61
N TYR A 196 0.52 -25.76 -5.55
CA TYR A 196 0.54 -26.07 -6.98
C TYR A 196 1.93 -26.46 -7.50
N PHE A 197 2.98 -25.74 -7.08
CA PHE A 197 4.33 -25.94 -7.58
C PHE A 197 5.16 -26.89 -6.71
N GLY A 198 4.81 -27.08 -5.43
CA GLY A 198 5.53 -27.97 -4.51
C GLY A 198 7.01 -27.58 -4.39
N ASP A 199 7.91 -28.55 -4.59
CA ASP A 199 9.36 -28.36 -4.45
C ASP A 199 9.97 -27.31 -5.41
N ASP A 200 9.28 -26.95 -6.49
CA ASP A 200 9.76 -25.92 -7.42
C ASP A 200 9.50 -24.49 -6.91
N PHE A 201 8.68 -24.32 -5.86
CA PHE A 201 8.43 -23.03 -5.21
C PHE A 201 9.22 -22.93 -3.89
N PRO A 202 9.94 -21.82 -3.65
CA PRO A 202 10.76 -21.71 -2.44
C PRO A 202 9.89 -21.64 -1.20
N SER A 203 10.26 -22.38 -0.16
CA SER A 203 9.66 -22.25 1.16
C SER A 203 10.27 -21.05 1.89
N PHE A 204 9.43 -20.12 2.30
CA PHE A 204 9.83 -18.98 3.13
C PHE A 204 8.67 -18.60 4.06
N LYS A 205 9.02 -17.92 5.16
CA LYS A 205 8.05 -17.39 6.11
C LYS A 205 7.87 -15.91 5.86
N MET A 206 6.62 -15.48 5.80
CA MET A 206 6.24 -14.08 5.85
C MET A 206 5.73 -13.79 7.25
N GLU A 207 6.29 -12.78 7.89
CA GLU A 207 5.89 -12.35 9.22
C GLU A 207 5.24 -10.97 9.12
N ARG A 208 4.11 -10.80 9.80
CA ARG A 208 3.49 -9.49 9.96
C ARG A 208 4.31 -8.74 11.00
N ALA A 209 5.06 -7.73 10.60
CA ALA A 209 5.66 -6.78 11.53
C ALA A 209 4.51 -6.09 12.29
N GLY A 210 4.36 -6.34 13.59
CA GLY A 210 3.24 -5.79 14.36
C GLY A 210 2.74 -6.60 15.58
N LYS A 211 3.56 -7.49 16.16
CA LYS A 211 3.36 -7.94 17.54
C LYS A 211 4.56 -7.52 18.40
N CYS A 212 4.68 -6.22 18.64
CA CYS A 212 5.38 -5.68 19.80
C CYS A 212 4.38 -4.79 20.55
#